data_AF-A0AB38X742-F1
#
_entry.id   AF-A0AB38X742-F1
#
_cell.length_a   1.000
_cell.length_b   1.000
_cell.length_c   1.000
_cell.angle_alpha   90.00
_cell.angle_beta   90.00
_cell.angle_gamma   90.00
#
_symmetry.space_group_name_H-M   'P 1'
#
loop_
_entity.id
_entity.type
_entity.pdbx_description
1 polymer ?
#
loop_
_entity_poly.entity_id
_entity_poly.type
_entity_poly.pdbx_seq_one_letter_code
_entity_poly.pdbx_strand_id
1 'polypeptide(L)'
;MARNSKLMDLINDAEDNYGKPSNWPEKVTEKINTKANRINDYEHTPANEVLRHLICHGYTNTQITLDKQKSSGYIQSLRKQMKNNGELHFQATPDELIQLAYNVSHINRPNNQGIARVMHRDKDWVRCMREKLREADNEARR
;
A
#
# COMPACT_ATOMS: atom_id res chain seq x y z
N MET A 1 3.61 -15.85 1.70
CA MET A 1 2.96 -16.89 2.54
C MET A 1 1.57 -16.41 2.92
N ALA A 2 0.56 -17.25 2.64
CA ALA A 2 -0.82 -16.86 2.46
C ALA A 2 -1.54 -16.46 3.76
N ARG A 3 -2.51 -15.54 3.63
CA ARG A 3 -3.43 -15.05 4.68
C ARG A 3 -4.11 -16.17 5.49
N ASN A 4 -4.18 -17.37 4.92
CA ASN A 4 -4.68 -18.59 5.55
C ASN A 4 -3.81 -19.13 6.68
N SER A 5 -2.51 -18.81 6.77
CA SER A 5 -1.67 -19.37 7.85
C SER A 5 -2.19 -18.96 9.22
N LYS A 6 -2.47 -17.66 9.43
CA LYS A 6 -3.02 -17.14 10.69
C LYS A 6 -4.44 -17.60 11.00
N LEU A 7 -5.23 -17.94 9.97
CA LEU A 7 -6.55 -18.51 10.17
C LEU A 7 -6.42 -19.97 10.61
N MET A 8 -5.53 -20.73 9.97
CA MET A 8 -5.21 -22.10 10.35
C MET A 8 -4.60 -22.17 11.75
N ASP A 9 -3.71 -21.25 12.12
CA ASP A 9 -3.15 -21.19 13.47
C ASP A 9 -4.26 -21.02 14.53
N LEU A 10 -5.25 -20.14 14.27
CA LEU A 10 -6.39 -19.94 15.17
C LEU A 10 -7.32 -21.14 15.23
N ILE A 11 -7.48 -21.87 14.13
CA ILE A 11 -8.29 -23.10 14.07
C ILE A 11 -7.58 -24.21 14.85
N ASN A 12 -6.28 -24.42 14.60
CA ASN A 12 -5.48 -25.43 15.29
C ASN A 12 -5.43 -25.17 16.80
N ASP A 13 -5.19 -23.92 17.23
CA ASP A 13 -5.24 -23.55 18.66
C ASP A 13 -6.62 -23.87 19.27
N ALA A 14 -7.72 -23.63 18.55
CA ALA A 14 -9.06 -23.91 19.04
C ALA A 14 -9.33 -25.42 19.13
N GLU A 15 -8.85 -26.19 18.16
CA GLU A 15 -8.93 -27.66 18.16
C GLU A 15 -8.12 -28.25 19.33
N ASP A 16 -6.91 -27.75 19.59
CA ASP A 16 -6.05 -28.22 20.68
C ASP A 16 -6.65 -27.92 22.07
N ASN A 17 -7.28 -26.76 22.23
CA ASN A 17 -7.80 -26.33 23.53
C ASN A 17 -9.23 -26.80 23.84
N TYR A 18 -10.07 -26.97 22.80
CA TYR A 18 -11.51 -27.22 22.97
C TYR A 18 -12.01 -28.45 22.21
N GLY A 19 -11.17 -29.05 21.35
CA GLY A 19 -11.53 -30.18 20.51
C GLY A 19 -12.44 -29.75 19.36
N LYS A 20 -13.52 -30.50 19.15
CA LYS A 20 -14.44 -30.28 18.03
C LYS A 20 -15.11 -28.88 18.07
N PRO A 21 -15.44 -28.29 16.91
CA PRO A 21 -16.03 -26.95 16.82
C PRO A 21 -17.28 -26.70 17.67
N SER A 22 -18.09 -27.72 17.93
CA SER A 22 -19.29 -27.60 18.79
C SER A 22 -18.98 -27.24 20.25
N ASN A 23 -17.73 -27.44 20.68
CA ASN A 23 -17.27 -27.18 22.04
C ASN A 23 -16.57 -25.81 22.16
N TRP A 24 -16.40 -25.10 21.05
CA TRP A 24 -15.66 -23.84 21.05
C TRP A 24 -16.45 -22.74 21.75
N PRO A 25 -15.81 -21.97 22.63
CA PRO A 25 -16.44 -20.80 23.22
C PRO A 25 -16.90 -19.83 22.12
N GLU A 26 -18.05 -19.19 22.32
CA GLU A 26 -18.63 -18.25 21.36
C GLU A 26 -17.63 -17.17 20.91
N LYS A 27 -16.84 -16.64 21.85
CA LYS A 27 -15.78 -15.65 21.59
C LYS A 27 -14.66 -16.17 20.67
N VAL A 28 -14.34 -17.46 20.73
CA VAL A 28 -13.35 -18.10 19.84
C VAL A 28 -13.95 -18.26 18.45
N THR A 29 -15.17 -18.77 18.37
CA THR A 29 -15.93 -18.93 17.12
C THR A 29 -16.14 -17.58 16.42
N GLU A 30 -16.49 -16.53 17.15
CA GLU A 30 -16.66 -15.16 16.64
C GLU A 30 -15.34 -14.60 16.10
N LYS A 31 -14.21 -14.85 16.77
CA LYS A 31 -12.88 -14.42 16.32
C LYS A 31 -12.45 -15.14 15.04
N ILE A 32 -12.70 -16.45 14.94
CA ILE A 32 -12.42 -17.24 13.74
C ILE A 32 -13.34 -16.78 12.60
N ASN A 33 -14.64 -16.63 12.85
CA ASN A 33 -15.60 -16.14 11.86
C ASN A 33 -15.30 -14.72 11.40
N THR A 34 -14.90 -13.82 12.31
CA THR A 34 -14.47 -12.46 11.94
C THR A 34 -13.25 -12.48 11.03
N LYS A 35 -12.38 -13.50 11.17
CA LYS A 35 -11.17 -13.65 10.34
C LYS A 35 -11.47 -14.33 9.01
N ALA A 36 -12.31 -15.37 9.03
CA ALA A 36 -12.74 -16.14 7.87
C ALA A 36 -13.68 -15.33 6.98
N ASN A 37 -14.68 -14.67 7.57
CA ASN A 37 -15.65 -13.79 6.90
C ASN A 37 -15.17 -12.35 6.84
N ARG A 38 -13.88 -12.08 7.08
CA ARG A 38 -13.32 -10.77 6.78
C ARG A 38 -13.40 -10.60 5.28
N ILE A 39 -14.51 -10.01 4.80
CA ILE A 39 -14.57 -9.37 3.49
C ILE A 39 -13.29 -8.57 3.43
N ASN A 40 -12.46 -8.88 2.45
CA ASN A 40 -11.21 -8.19 2.34
C ASN A 40 -11.62 -6.78 1.93
N ASP A 41 -11.81 -5.86 2.89
CA ASP A 41 -12.23 -4.48 2.62
C ASP A 41 -11.29 -3.77 1.63
N TYR A 42 -10.17 -4.40 1.30
CA TYR A 42 -9.10 -4.01 0.38
C TYR A 42 -9.12 -4.82 -0.94
N GLU A 43 -10.20 -5.55 -1.23
CA GLU A 43 -10.48 -6.19 -2.51
C GLU A 43 -10.42 -5.18 -3.64
N HIS A 44 -10.25 -5.69 -4.87
CA HIS A 44 -10.24 -4.91 -6.10
C HIS A 44 -11.66 -4.42 -6.45
N THR A 45 -12.26 -3.66 -5.54
CA THR A 45 -13.47 -2.89 -5.79
C THR A 45 -13.10 -1.63 -6.57
N PRO A 46 -13.99 -1.07 -7.41
CA PRO A 46 -13.70 0.16 -8.16
C PRO A 46 -13.22 1.32 -7.26
N ALA A 47 -13.79 1.45 -6.07
CA ALA A 47 -13.37 2.48 -5.10
C ALA A 47 -11.94 2.24 -4.58
N ASN A 48 -11.57 0.99 -4.31
CA ASN A 48 -10.24 0.65 -3.84
C ASN A 48 -9.19 0.74 -4.93
N GLU A 49 -9.56 0.48 -6.19
CA GLU A 49 -8.65 0.65 -7.31
C GLU A 49 -8.19 2.08 -7.47
N VAL A 50 -9.09 3.05 -7.26
CA VAL A 50 -8.71 4.48 -7.22
C VAL A 50 -7.69 4.74 -6.11
N LEU A 51 -7.88 4.16 -4.92
CA LEU A 51 -6.96 4.33 -3.80
C LEU A 51 -5.61 3.66 -4.06
N ARG A 52 -5.63 2.44 -4.61
CA ARG A 52 -4.43 1.68 -5.03
C ARG A 52 -3.64 2.46 -6.07
N HIS A 53 -4.34 3.01 -7.07
CA HIS A 53 -3.75 3.87 -8.07
C HIS A 53 -3.06 5.09 -7.44
N LEU A 54 -3.75 5.84 -6.57
CA LEU A 54 -3.14 6.97 -5.86
C LEU A 54 -1.91 6.57 -5.02
N ILE A 55 -1.97 5.41 -4.35
CA ILE A 55 -0.83 4.86 -3.60
C ILE A 55 0.35 4.54 -4.53
N CYS A 56 0.11 3.93 -5.68
CA CYS A 56 1.14 3.63 -6.68
C CYS A 56 1.75 4.89 -7.31
N HIS A 57 0.97 5.97 -7.44
CA HIS A 57 1.45 7.29 -7.82
C HIS A 57 2.09 8.09 -6.67
N GLY A 58 2.31 7.43 -5.53
CA GLY A 58 3.06 7.97 -4.42
C GLY A 58 2.30 9.00 -3.59
N TYR A 59 0.99 9.17 -3.75
CA TYR A 59 0.23 10.09 -2.91
C TYR A 59 0.34 9.71 -1.43
N THR A 60 0.47 10.69 -0.54
CA THR A 60 0.55 10.44 0.90
C THR A 60 -0.82 10.05 1.47
N ASN A 61 -0.84 9.36 2.62
CA ASN A 61 -2.10 9.01 3.29
C ASN A 61 -2.94 10.25 3.59
N THR A 62 -2.31 11.35 4.02
CA THR A 62 -2.98 12.62 4.29
C THR A 62 -3.69 13.16 3.05
N GLN A 63 -3.01 13.17 1.90
CA GLN A 63 -3.59 13.65 0.65
C GLN A 63 -4.78 12.79 0.22
N ILE A 64 -4.63 11.47 0.26
CA ILE A 64 -5.69 10.53 -0.10
C ILE A 64 -6.90 10.67 0.84
N THR A 65 -6.67 10.85 2.15
CA THR A 65 -7.73 11.06 3.13
C THR A 65 -8.54 12.33 2.85
N LEU A 66 -7.86 13.43 2.52
CA LEU A 66 -8.52 14.69 2.15
C LEU A 66 -9.37 14.52 0.88
N ASP A 67 -8.82 13.88 -0.15
CA ASP A 67 -9.47 13.81 -1.47
C ASP A 67 -10.60 12.78 -1.54
N LYS A 68 -10.50 11.69 -0.75
CA LYS A 68 -11.41 10.52 -0.86
C LYS A 68 -12.26 10.26 0.36
N GLN A 69 -12.19 11.12 1.39
CA GLN A 69 -12.94 11.00 2.65
C GLN A 69 -12.81 9.61 3.31
N LYS A 70 -11.63 8.98 3.15
CA LYS A 70 -11.31 7.69 3.79
C LYS A 70 -10.37 7.91 4.96
N SER A 71 -10.59 7.17 6.05
CA SER A 71 -9.75 7.29 7.24
C SER A 71 -8.29 6.95 6.94
N SER A 72 -7.36 7.67 7.57
CA SER A 72 -5.92 7.44 7.40
C SER A 72 -5.51 6.01 7.74
N GLY A 73 -6.12 5.41 8.77
CA GLY A 73 -5.87 4.02 9.17
C GLY A 73 -6.29 3.00 8.10
N TYR A 74 -7.35 3.29 7.35
CA TYR A 74 -7.78 2.45 6.22
C TYR A 74 -6.77 2.50 5.07
N ILE A 75 -6.32 3.71 4.68
CA ILE A 75 -5.30 3.89 3.63
C ILE A 75 -3.97 3.24 4.02
N GLN A 76 -3.56 3.37 5.29
CA GLN A 76 -2.35 2.72 5.80
C GLN A 76 -2.44 1.19 5.70
N SER A 77 -3.61 0.63 6.02
CA SER A 77 -3.83 -0.82 5.95
C SER A 77 -3.83 -1.32 4.51
N LEU A 78 -4.46 -0.59 3.58
CA LEU A 78 -4.43 -0.88 2.14
C LEU A 78 -3.00 -0.87 1.60
N ARG A 79 -2.24 0.19 1.88
CA ARG A 79 -0.82 0.30 1.45
C ARG A 79 0.02 -0.86 1.99
N LYS A 80 -0.17 -1.23 3.26
CA LYS A 80 0.53 -2.36 3.89
C LYS A 80 0.17 -3.68 3.20
N GLN A 81 -1.10 -3.88 2.85
CA GLN A 81 -1.53 -5.06 2.12
C GLN A 81 -0.92 -5.12 0.72
N MET A 82 -0.98 -4.04 -0.06
CA MET A 82 -0.36 -3.97 -1.39
C MET A 82 1.13 -4.32 -1.31
N LYS A 83 1.85 -3.77 -0.33
CA LYS A 83 3.26 -4.10 -0.12
C LYS A 83 3.49 -5.57 0.21
N ASN A 84 2.69 -6.14 1.12
CA ASN A 84 2.83 -7.55 1.53
C ASN A 84 2.47 -8.53 0.41
N ASN A 85 1.58 -8.14 -0.49
CA ASN A 85 1.18 -8.93 -1.65
C ASN A 85 2.11 -8.73 -2.86
N GLY A 86 3.07 -7.81 -2.79
CA GLY A 86 3.93 -7.46 -3.92
C GLY A 86 3.24 -6.65 -5.01
N GLU A 87 2.05 -6.09 -4.73
CA GLU A 87 1.24 -5.31 -5.67
C GLU A 87 1.62 -3.81 -5.69
N LEU A 88 2.47 -3.37 -4.75
CA LEU A 88 2.91 -1.98 -4.67
C LEU A 88 4.05 -1.72 -5.66
N HIS A 89 3.69 -1.37 -6.88
CA HIS A 89 4.62 -0.92 -7.93
C HIS A 89 4.47 0.56 -8.17
N PHE A 90 5.50 1.35 -7.86
CA PHE A 90 5.44 2.78 -8.08
C PHE A 90 5.39 3.12 -9.57
N GLN A 91 4.45 4.00 -9.92
CA GLN A 91 4.14 4.45 -11.26
C GLN A 91 4.12 5.97 -11.29
N ALA A 92 4.39 6.56 -12.45
CA ALA A 92 4.29 7.99 -12.65
C ALA A 92 3.69 8.26 -14.03
N THR A 93 2.87 9.29 -14.14
CA THR A 93 2.47 9.83 -15.44
C THR A 93 3.65 10.63 -16.05
N PRO A 94 3.63 10.91 -17.37
CA PRO A 94 4.63 11.78 -17.98
C PRO A 94 4.75 13.14 -17.31
N ASP A 95 3.61 13.77 -16.95
CA ASP A 95 3.60 15.07 -16.28
C ASP A 95 4.23 15.02 -14.89
N GLU A 96 3.98 13.94 -14.14
CA GLU A 96 4.62 13.74 -12.83
C GLU A 96 6.14 13.58 -12.96
N LEU A 97 6.62 12.92 -14.02
CA LEU A 97 8.04 12.78 -14.31
C LEU A 97 8.66 14.12 -14.74
N ILE A 98 7.97 14.92 -15.56
CA ILE A 98 8.40 16.27 -15.95
C ILE A 98 8.54 17.14 -14.70
N GLN A 99 7.53 17.14 -13.82
CA GLN A 99 7.57 17.91 -12.58
C GLN A 99 8.67 17.43 -11.64
N LEU A 100 8.89 16.11 -11.55
CA LEU A 100 9.98 15.52 -10.78
C LEU A 100 11.34 15.98 -11.32
N ALA A 101 11.56 15.88 -12.63
CA ALA A 101 12.79 16.31 -13.28
C ALA A 101 13.06 17.81 -13.04
N TYR A 102 12.02 18.64 -13.18
CA TYR A 102 12.07 20.06 -12.86
C TYR A 102 12.50 20.30 -11.41
N ASN A 103 11.86 19.63 -10.45
CA ASN A 103 12.21 19.80 -9.02
C ASN A 103 13.63 19.32 -8.72
N VAL A 104 14.09 18.25 -9.37
CA VAL A 104 15.47 17.75 -9.24
C VAL A 104 16.48 18.79 -9.74
N SER A 105 16.21 19.49 -10.83
CA SER A 105 17.16 20.48 -11.37
C SER A 105 17.09 21.85 -10.70
N HIS A 106 15.96 22.23 -10.09
CA HIS A 106 15.75 23.58 -9.55
C HIS A 106 15.81 23.69 -8.02
N ILE A 107 15.71 22.59 -7.28
CA ILE A 107 15.89 22.61 -5.82
C ILE A 107 17.39 22.59 -5.50
N ASN A 108 17.86 23.54 -4.69
CA ASN A 108 19.23 23.54 -4.19
C ASN A 108 19.48 22.29 -3.32
N ARG A 109 20.47 21.47 -3.71
CA ARG A 109 20.81 20.17 -3.08
C ARG A 109 19.61 19.21 -3.01
N PRO A 110 19.13 18.72 -4.17
CA PRO A 110 17.89 17.95 -4.29
C PRO A 110 18.03 16.55 -3.64
N ASN A 111 17.40 16.37 -2.49
CA ASN A 111 17.28 15.07 -1.83
C ASN A 111 15.83 14.54 -1.88
N ASN A 112 15.67 13.22 -1.70
CA ASN A 112 14.37 12.56 -1.88
C ASN A 112 13.31 13.10 -0.90
N GLN A 113 13.70 13.45 0.32
CA GLN A 113 12.77 13.96 1.33
C GLN A 113 12.26 15.37 0.98
N GLY A 114 13.15 16.25 0.54
CA GLY A 114 12.82 17.62 0.14
C GLY A 114 11.89 17.62 -1.07
N ILE A 115 12.22 16.84 -2.10
CA ILE A 115 11.38 16.70 -3.31
C ILE A 115 10.02 16.10 -2.95
N ALA A 116 9.99 15.04 -2.14
CA ALA A 116 8.74 14.40 -1.70
C ALA A 116 7.81 15.39 -0.99
N ARG A 117 8.36 16.27 -0.16
CA ARG A 117 7.60 17.32 0.52
C ARG A 117 7.01 18.33 -0.47
N VAL A 118 7.80 18.80 -1.44
CA VAL A 118 7.34 19.77 -2.46
C VAL A 118 6.27 19.18 -3.38
N MET A 119 6.41 17.89 -3.73
CA MET A 119 5.45 17.21 -4.61
C MET A 119 4.26 16.60 -3.86
N HIS A 120 4.23 16.68 -2.53
CA HIS A 120 3.25 15.98 -1.70
C HIS A 120 3.18 14.46 -2.01
N ARG A 121 4.35 13.84 -2.20
CA ARG A 121 4.53 12.43 -2.54
C ARG A 121 5.27 11.66 -1.45
N ASP A 122 5.22 10.34 -1.54
CA ASP A 122 5.98 9.38 -0.76
C ASP A 122 7.47 9.46 -1.16
N LYS A 123 8.36 9.43 -0.17
CA LYS A 123 9.81 9.50 -0.39
C LYS A 123 10.32 8.33 -1.23
N ASP A 124 9.75 7.15 -1.05
CA ASP A 124 10.18 5.95 -1.77
C ASP A 124 9.70 5.98 -3.23
N TRP A 125 8.54 6.61 -3.49
CA TRP A 125 8.10 6.91 -4.84
C TRP A 125 9.10 7.84 -5.54
N VAL A 126 9.51 8.94 -4.89
CA VAL A 126 10.50 9.88 -5.44
C VAL A 126 11.82 9.17 -5.73
N ARG A 127 12.31 8.33 -4.80
CA ARG A 127 13.53 7.54 -5.02
C ARG A 127 13.41 6.69 -6.29
N CYS A 128 12.33 5.92 -6.40
CA CYS A 128 12.10 4.99 -7.51
C CYS A 128 11.97 5.74 -8.85
N MET A 129 11.22 6.83 -8.90
CA MET A 129 11.05 7.59 -10.15
C MET A 129 12.32 8.33 -10.57
N ARG A 130 13.16 8.79 -9.62
CA ARG A 130 14.48 9.35 -9.93
C ARG A 130 15.43 8.32 -10.53
N GLU A 131 15.34 7.06 -10.10
CA GLU A 131 16.09 5.95 -10.70
C GLU A 131 15.65 5.73 -12.14
N LYS A 132 14.34 5.62 -12.40
CA LYS A 132 13.80 5.49 -13.75
C LYS A 132 14.19 6.63 -14.69
N LEU A 133 14.20 7.87 -14.20
CA LEU A 133 14.66 9.03 -14.98
C LEU A 133 16.15 8.90 -15.38
N ARG A 134 17.01 8.40 -14.48
CA ARG A 134 18.43 8.17 -14.79
C ARG A 134 18.63 7.03 -15.77
N GLU A 135 17.85 5.96 -15.64
CA GLU A 135 17.88 4.82 -16.58
C GLU A 135 17.50 5.27 -17.98
N ALA A 136 16.41 6.04 -18.12
CA ALA A 136 15.97 6.58 -19.40
C ALA A 136 17.01 7.54 -20.03
N ASP A 137 17.64 8.40 -19.24
CA ASP A 137 18.71 9.30 -19.71
C ASP A 137 19.97 8.53 -20.16
N ASN A 138 20.31 7.44 -19.47
CA ASN A 138 21.42 6.57 -19.87
C ASN A 138 21.11 5.78 -21.16
N GLU A 139 19.88 5.31 -21.32
CA GLU A 139 19.44 4.60 -22.51
C GLU A 139 19.42 5.52 -23.73
N ALA A 140 18.95 6.76 -23.59
CA ALA A 140 18.95 7.76 -24.67
C ALA A 140 20.36 8.18 -25.13
N ARG A 141 21.39 7.93 -24.33
CA ARG A 141 22.81 8.25 -24.64
C ARG A 141 23.59 7.08 -25.26
N ARG A 142 23.00 5.88 -25.32
CA ARG A 142 23.59 4.71 -25.96
C ARG A 142 23.21 4.65 -27.43
#